data_AF-A0A9W6TDN3-F1
#
_entry.id   AF-A0A9W6TDN3-F1
#
_cell.length_a   1.000
_cell.length_b   1.000
_cell.length_c   1.000
_cell.angle_alpha   90.00
_cell.angle_beta   90.00
_cell.angle_gamma   90.00
#
_symmetry.space_group_name_H-M   'P 1'
#
loop_
_entity.id
_entity.type
_entity.pdbx_description
1 polymer ?
#
loop_
_entity_poly.entity_id
_entity_poly.type
_entity_poly.pdbx_seq_one_letter_code
_entity_poly.pdbx_strand_id
1 'polypeptide(L)'
;MDLSRGMAAKDWKPHRLACAGDVLQQFVKDYFDQNPISQLGVIGIKGMTAEKLSDLSGNPKTHMERIAAALAVDKEPSLQNALEIARSSLKTVPAYGSREVVVVYGNLVTADPGDIFQTLASLKRENIRVSFIGIGAEMHLLRRIADGTDGTYHVAVDAEHMKRLMTAFTFPSPTVATAASRFATLVEMGFPQRRSGALSLCTCHQAFTTVGYLCPRCKSKSCDLPTTCQVCNLPLVSSPHLARSYHHLFPVPKFTQHLLRSGVTGEKGAKVSPSLVQKKCFGCMLPLGLDGDGAADDELDIEASEVQVHSEQQEGKAGTSSPPVEIAFSASAGVFVYQMGVAAYIQDNFDLSNCHFSGCSGRSWAATLLAWETSVREAWR
;
A
#
# COMPACT_ATOMS: atom_id res chain seq x y z
N MET A 1 9.02 3.50 19.68
CA MET A 1 8.33 4.69 20.22
C MET A 1 8.97 5.09 21.53
N ASP A 2 9.21 6.38 21.71
CA ASP A 2 9.66 6.95 22.98
C ASP A 2 8.53 6.91 24.03
N LEU A 3 8.82 6.39 25.21
CA LEU A 3 7.95 6.31 26.39
C LEU A 3 8.58 7.03 27.59
N SER A 4 9.56 7.91 27.35
CA SER A 4 10.26 8.64 28.39
C SER A 4 9.53 9.89 28.86
N ARG A 5 10.06 10.53 29.91
CA ARG A 5 9.52 11.75 30.53
C ARG A 5 9.21 12.87 29.54
N GLY A 6 9.98 12.99 28.44
CA GLY A 6 9.72 13.97 27.39
C GLY A 6 8.32 13.84 26.75
N MET A 7 7.74 12.64 26.82
CA MET A 7 6.42 12.33 26.26
C MET A 7 5.24 12.64 27.21
N ALA A 8 5.51 12.98 28.47
CA ALA A 8 4.51 13.47 29.42
C ALA A 8 4.21 14.97 29.27
N ALA A 9 4.93 15.69 28.40
CA ALA A 9 4.66 17.10 28.11
C ALA A 9 3.23 17.28 27.57
N LYS A 10 2.59 18.39 27.96
CA LYS A 10 1.19 18.72 27.66
C LYS A 10 1.05 19.79 26.57
N ASP A 11 2.06 19.97 25.74
CA ASP A 11 2.00 20.83 24.56
C ASP A 11 1.04 20.27 23.50
N TRP A 12 0.94 18.94 23.39
CA TRP A 12 -0.14 18.25 22.69
C TRP A 12 -1.19 17.77 23.70
N LYS A 13 -2.48 17.82 23.35
CA LYS A 13 -3.60 17.48 24.25
C LYS A 13 -4.03 16.01 24.08
N PRO A 14 -4.10 15.19 25.15
CA PRO A 14 -3.88 15.52 26.56
C PRO A 14 -2.40 15.57 27.00
N HIS A 15 -1.54 14.78 26.36
CA HIS A 15 -0.08 14.83 26.45
C HIS A 15 0.52 14.15 25.20
N ARG A 16 1.80 14.42 24.88
CA ARG A 16 2.46 13.89 23.67
C ARG A 16 2.31 12.38 23.49
N LEU A 17 2.46 11.60 24.56
CA LEU A 17 2.36 10.13 24.48
C LEU A 17 0.99 9.64 23.99
N ALA A 18 -0.10 10.24 24.46
CA ALA A 18 -1.44 9.83 24.04
C ALA A 18 -1.64 10.11 22.54
N CYS A 19 -1.33 11.34 22.11
CA CYS A 19 -1.44 11.73 20.72
C CYS A 19 -0.53 10.91 19.80
N ALA A 20 0.73 10.68 20.20
CA ALA A 20 1.64 9.83 19.45
C ALA A 20 1.16 8.37 19.38
N GLY A 21 0.56 7.86 20.47
CA GLY A 21 -0.06 6.54 20.51
C GLY A 21 -1.22 6.40 19.54
N ASP A 22 -2.09 7.41 19.45
CA ASP A 22 -3.23 7.42 18.52
C ASP A 22 -2.75 7.47 17.06
N VAL A 23 -1.77 8.34 16.77
CA VAL A 23 -1.15 8.43 15.43
C VAL A 23 -0.47 7.12 15.06
N LEU A 24 0.22 6.46 15.99
CA LEU A 24 0.86 5.17 15.75
C LEU A 24 -0.15 4.03 15.50
N GLN A 25 -1.28 4.01 16.21
CA GLN A 25 -2.35 3.05 15.97
C GLN A 25 -2.94 3.21 14.57
N GLN A 26 -3.22 4.46 14.16
CA GLN A 26 -3.69 4.75 12.81
C GLN A 26 -2.64 4.35 11.76
N PHE A 27 -1.37 4.66 12.00
CA PHE A 27 -0.28 4.25 11.11
C PHE A 27 -0.22 2.72 10.94
N VAL A 28 -0.37 1.94 12.02
CA VAL A 28 -0.39 0.47 11.92
C VAL A 28 -1.50 0.01 10.99
N LYS A 29 -2.71 0.57 11.12
CA LYS A 29 -3.83 0.26 10.24
C LYS A 29 -3.51 0.60 8.78
N ASP A 30 -3.11 1.84 8.52
CA ASP A 30 -2.82 2.33 7.16
C ASP A 30 -1.64 1.57 6.53
N TYR A 31 -0.63 1.21 7.33
CA TYR A 31 0.54 0.46 6.88
C TYR A 31 0.18 -0.94 6.39
N PHE A 32 -0.66 -1.67 7.12
CA PHE A 32 -1.10 -3.02 6.72
C PHE A 32 -2.14 -3.01 5.59
N ASP A 33 -2.90 -1.93 5.46
CA ASP A 33 -3.82 -1.75 4.33
C ASP A 33 -3.05 -1.60 3.01
N GLN A 34 -1.99 -0.79 3.00
CA GLN A 34 -1.12 -0.58 1.82
C GLN A 34 -0.13 -1.75 1.61
N ASN A 35 0.44 -2.29 2.69
CA ASN A 35 1.49 -3.31 2.67
C ASN A 35 1.07 -4.57 3.43
N PRO A 36 0.12 -5.38 2.89
CA PRO A 36 -0.40 -6.54 3.60
C PRO A 36 0.67 -7.60 3.87
N ILE A 37 1.66 -7.75 2.99
CA ILE A 37 2.71 -8.77 3.13
C ILE A 37 3.87 -8.36 4.05
N SER A 38 3.90 -7.10 4.49
CA SER A 38 4.94 -6.59 5.37
C SER A 38 4.75 -7.09 6.80
N GLN A 39 5.80 -6.94 7.62
CA GLN A 39 5.74 -7.21 9.05
C GLN A 39 6.08 -5.94 9.81
N LEU A 40 5.49 -5.80 11.00
CA LEU A 40 5.74 -4.69 11.89
C LEU A 40 6.07 -5.24 13.28
N GLY A 41 6.93 -4.54 14.01
CA GLY A 41 7.25 -4.83 15.40
C GLY A 41 7.33 -3.51 16.16
N VAL A 42 6.95 -3.52 17.44
CA VAL A 42 6.88 -2.30 18.25
C VAL A 42 7.85 -2.43 19.42
N ILE A 43 8.73 -1.44 19.55
CA ILE A 43 9.70 -1.33 20.65
C ILE A 43 9.41 -0.04 21.41
N GLY A 44 9.22 -0.16 22.73
CA GLY A 44 9.10 0.96 23.66
C GLY A 44 10.46 1.33 24.24
N ILE A 45 10.77 2.62 24.31
CA ILE A 45 12.04 3.12 24.86
C ILE A 45 11.75 3.82 26.18
N LYS A 46 12.20 3.23 27.30
CA LYS A 46 11.85 3.72 28.65
C LYS A 46 12.84 3.21 29.70
N GLY A 47 13.01 3.97 30.79
CA GLY A 47 13.76 3.46 31.95
C GLY A 47 15.27 3.28 31.72
N MET A 48 15.88 4.03 30.81
CA MET A 48 17.25 3.84 30.30
C MET A 48 17.46 2.49 29.61
N THR A 49 16.38 1.84 29.21
CA THR A 49 16.35 0.55 28.53
C THR A 49 15.40 0.62 27.34
N ALA A 50 15.29 -0.50 26.61
CA ALA A 50 14.27 -0.68 25.60
C ALA A 50 13.57 -2.02 25.81
N GLU A 51 12.27 -2.03 25.59
CA GLU A 51 11.44 -3.23 25.72
C GLU A 51 10.73 -3.50 24.40
N LYS A 52 10.66 -4.77 24.02
CA LYS A 52 9.88 -5.20 22.85
C LYS A 52 8.42 -5.34 23.27
N LEU A 53 7.59 -4.39 22.85
CA LEU A 53 6.14 -4.36 23.13
C LEU A 53 5.38 -5.38 22.28
N SER A 54 5.80 -5.54 21.04
CA SER A 54 5.22 -6.50 20.09
C SER A 54 6.31 -7.10 19.20
N ASP A 55 6.22 -8.40 18.97
CA ASP A 55 7.09 -9.14 18.07
C ASP A 55 6.83 -8.81 16.60
N LEU A 56 7.86 -8.99 15.76
CA LEU A 56 7.74 -8.82 14.31
C LEU A 56 6.67 -9.77 13.77
N SER A 57 5.50 -9.22 13.41
CA SER A 57 4.34 -10.00 12.98
C SER A 57 3.44 -9.19 12.05
N GLY A 58 2.60 -9.90 11.29
CA GLY A 58 1.66 -9.30 10.34
C GLY A 58 0.27 -8.99 10.90
N ASN A 59 0.06 -9.10 12.23
CA ASN A 59 -1.27 -8.91 12.83
C ASN A 59 -1.43 -7.48 13.38
N PRO A 60 -2.22 -6.60 12.71
CA PRO A 60 -2.40 -5.22 13.16
C PRO A 60 -3.03 -5.11 14.55
N LYS A 61 -3.97 -6.01 14.90
CA LYS A 61 -4.72 -5.93 16.17
C LYS A 61 -3.81 -6.06 17.37
N THR A 62 -2.90 -7.05 17.33
CA THR A 62 -1.92 -7.25 18.40
C THR A 62 -1.03 -6.03 18.59
N HIS A 63 -0.58 -5.40 17.50
CA HIS A 63 0.23 -4.18 17.59
C HIS A 63 -0.52 -3.02 18.21
N MET A 64 -1.76 -2.77 17.77
CA MET A 64 -2.60 -1.68 18.29
C MET A 64 -2.89 -1.86 19.79
N GLU A 65 -3.28 -3.07 20.22
CA GLU A 65 -3.53 -3.37 21.63
C GLU A 65 -2.28 -3.15 22.49
N ARG A 66 -1.10 -3.54 22.00
CA ARG A 66 0.17 -3.34 22.71
C ARG A 66 0.57 -1.86 22.79
N ILE A 67 0.30 -1.07 21.75
CA ILE A 67 0.54 0.37 21.76
C ILE A 67 -0.39 1.05 22.77
N ALA A 68 -1.69 0.72 22.75
CA ALA A 68 -2.68 1.26 23.67
C ALA A 68 -2.37 0.92 25.15
N ALA A 69 -1.84 -0.28 25.40
CA ALA A 69 -1.42 -0.70 26.74
C ALA A 69 -0.12 -0.03 27.23
N ALA A 70 0.71 0.49 26.33
CA ALA A 70 2.03 1.03 26.63
C ALA A 70 2.05 2.53 26.96
N LEU A 71 0.90 3.15 27.26
CA LEU A 71 0.76 4.60 27.53
C LEU A 71 1.31 5.06 28.90
N ALA A 72 2.26 4.33 29.47
CA ALA A 72 2.92 4.69 30.72
C ALA A 72 4.30 5.30 30.45
N VAL A 73 4.49 6.53 30.93
CA VAL A 73 5.77 7.24 30.85
C VAL A 73 6.71 6.78 31.97
N ASP A 74 7.96 6.50 31.61
CA ASP A 74 9.04 6.18 32.57
C ASP A 74 10.21 7.18 32.44
N LYS A 75 11.35 6.89 33.06
CA LYS A 75 12.61 7.69 33.04
C LYS A 75 13.15 7.92 31.62
N GLU A 76 14.35 8.46 31.54
CA GLU A 76 15.05 8.78 30.28
C GLU A 76 15.10 7.62 29.28
N PRO A 77 15.10 7.89 27.97
CA PRO A 77 15.14 6.88 26.92
C PRO A 77 16.58 6.40 26.69
N SER A 78 16.74 5.16 26.19
CA SER A 78 18.01 4.68 25.63
C SER A 78 17.82 4.27 24.18
N LEU A 79 18.33 5.11 23.26
CA LEU A 79 18.27 4.85 21.83
C LEU A 79 19.17 3.67 21.42
N GLN A 80 20.35 3.53 22.04
CA GLN A 80 21.28 2.44 21.74
C GLN A 80 20.63 1.09 21.97
N ASN A 81 20.04 0.88 23.15
CA ASN A 81 19.35 -0.37 23.49
C ASN A 81 18.19 -0.65 22.54
N ALA A 82 17.43 0.38 22.15
CA ALA A 82 16.33 0.24 21.20
C ALA A 82 16.81 -0.21 19.81
N LEU A 83 17.90 0.39 19.31
CA LEU A 83 18.50 0.02 18.03
C LEU A 83 19.12 -1.38 18.05
N GLU A 84 19.68 -1.82 19.17
CA GLU A 84 20.22 -3.17 19.34
C GLU A 84 19.11 -4.24 19.34
N ILE A 85 17.99 -3.99 20.02
CA ILE A 85 16.81 -4.87 19.98
C ILE A 85 16.21 -4.92 18.56
N ALA A 86 16.11 -3.76 17.89
CA ALA A 86 15.63 -3.70 16.51
C ALA A 86 16.55 -4.52 15.58
N ARG A 87 17.86 -4.32 15.69
CA ARG A 87 18.88 -5.07 14.94
C ARG A 87 18.76 -6.58 15.17
N SER A 88 18.65 -7.02 16.43
CA SER A 88 18.46 -8.43 16.78
C SER A 88 17.22 -9.02 16.12
N SER A 89 16.10 -8.29 16.13
CA SER A 89 14.84 -8.74 15.54
C SER A 89 14.93 -8.83 14.01
N LEU A 90 15.56 -7.84 13.37
CA LEU A 90 15.70 -7.74 11.91
C LEU A 90 16.70 -8.74 11.31
N LYS A 91 17.54 -9.41 12.11
CA LYS A 91 18.42 -10.50 11.63
C LYS A 91 17.64 -11.68 11.05
N THR A 92 16.40 -11.88 11.51
CA THR A 92 15.50 -12.91 10.98
C THR A 92 14.98 -12.60 9.59
N VAL A 93 15.03 -11.33 9.15
CA VAL A 93 14.57 -10.89 7.84
C VAL A 93 15.60 -11.32 6.78
N PRO A 94 15.16 -12.04 5.73
CA PRO A 94 16.02 -12.44 4.62
C PRO A 94 16.72 -11.27 3.93
N ALA A 95 17.83 -11.53 3.26
CA ALA A 95 18.65 -10.48 2.61
C ALA A 95 17.93 -9.73 1.48
N TYR A 96 16.87 -10.30 0.91
CA TYR A 96 16.04 -9.64 -0.11
C TYR A 96 14.98 -8.69 0.48
N GLY A 97 14.71 -8.78 1.78
CA GLY A 97 13.77 -7.89 2.46
C GLY A 97 14.45 -6.58 2.83
N SER A 98 13.73 -5.46 2.70
CA SER A 98 14.19 -4.20 3.28
C SER A 98 14.10 -4.27 4.81
N ARG A 99 15.10 -3.69 5.48
CA ARG A 99 15.19 -3.62 6.94
C ARG A 99 15.09 -2.16 7.35
N GLU A 100 13.93 -1.78 7.87
CA GLU A 100 13.60 -0.39 8.15
C GLU A 100 13.23 -0.24 9.63
N VAL A 101 13.70 0.83 10.25
CA VAL A 101 13.38 1.21 11.63
C VAL A 101 12.90 2.65 11.62
N VAL A 102 11.68 2.89 12.11
CA VAL A 102 11.12 4.24 12.29
C VAL A 102 11.04 4.53 13.79
N VAL A 103 11.69 5.60 14.23
CA VAL A 103 11.74 6.01 15.63
C VAL A 103 11.00 7.32 15.83
N VAL A 104 9.87 7.25 16.54
CA VAL A 104 9.23 8.44 17.11
C VAL A 104 9.93 8.79 18.41
N TYR A 105 10.51 9.99 18.48
CA TYR A 105 11.35 10.45 19.58
C TYR A 105 10.89 11.82 20.08
N GLY A 106 10.59 11.96 21.37
CA GLY A 106 10.05 13.21 21.93
C GLY A 106 10.89 13.84 23.04
N ASN A 107 11.93 13.14 23.51
CA ASN A 107 12.91 13.71 24.42
C ASN A 107 14.05 14.41 23.66
N LEU A 108 14.86 15.22 24.36
CA LEU A 108 16.06 15.87 23.82
C LEU A 108 17.35 15.22 24.33
N VAL A 109 17.23 14.23 25.21
CA VAL A 109 18.33 13.51 25.84
C VAL A 109 18.15 12.02 25.64
N THR A 110 19.24 11.33 25.30
CA THR A 110 19.34 9.86 25.33
C THR A 110 20.35 9.45 26.40
N ALA A 111 20.00 8.43 27.17
CA ALA A 111 20.83 7.88 28.24
C ALA A 111 21.31 6.48 27.82
N ASP A 112 22.38 6.44 27.04
CA ASP A 112 22.92 5.22 26.45
C ASP A 112 24.14 4.70 27.24
N PRO A 113 24.30 3.38 27.39
CA PRO A 113 25.38 2.78 28.19
C PRO A 113 26.75 2.87 27.52
N GLY A 114 26.82 3.00 26.20
CA GLY A 114 28.07 2.98 25.43
C GLY A 114 28.09 3.98 24.28
N ASP A 115 29.03 3.77 23.36
CA ASP A 115 29.20 4.61 22.19
C ASP A 115 28.24 4.22 21.05
N ILE A 116 27.19 5.02 20.88
CA ILE A 116 26.18 4.85 19.84
C ILE A 116 26.75 4.90 18.40
N PHE A 117 27.92 5.51 18.18
CA PHE A 117 28.55 5.53 16.85
C PHE A 117 29.05 4.14 16.42
N GLN A 118 29.34 3.25 17.36
CA GLN A 118 29.64 1.84 17.06
C GLN A 118 28.38 1.08 16.62
N THR A 119 27.24 1.40 17.24
CA THR A 119 25.93 0.88 16.83
C THR A 119 25.59 1.38 15.43
N LEU A 120 25.82 2.66 15.12
CA LEU A 120 25.69 3.22 13.77
C LEU A 120 26.52 2.45 12.74
N ALA A 121 27.80 2.19 13.02
CA ALA A 121 28.65 1.41 12.13
C ALA A 121 28.13 -0.02 11.91
N SER A 122 27.52 -0.61 12.94
CA SER A 122 26.90 -1.93 12.86
C SER A 122 25.61 -1.95 12.05
N LEU A 123 24.76 -0.92 12.19
CA LEU A 123 23.54 -0.76 11.40
C LEU A 123 23.84 -0.60 9.91
N LYS A 124 24.86 0.21 9.58
CA LYS A 124 25.37 0.36 8.21
C LYS A 124 25.81 -0.98 7.61
N ARG A 125 26.58 -1.77 8.37
CA ARG A 125 27.08 -3.08 7.90
C ARG A 125 25.95 -4.06 7.58
N GLU A 126 24.85 -3.97 8.30
CA GLU A 126 23.69 -4.87 8.15
C GLU A 126 22.60 -4.32 7.21
N ASN A 127 22.86 -3.20 6.53
CA ASN A 127 21.94 -2.47 5.65
C ASN A 127 20.58 -2.18 6.30
N ILE A 128 20.60 -1.73 7.55
CA ILE A 128 19.40 -1.31 8.29
C ILE A 128 19.23 0.19 8.13
N ARG A 129 18.12 0.60 7.51
CA ARG A 129 17.75 2.01 7.35
C ARG A 129 17.00 2.51 8.58
N VAL A 130 17.48 3.60 9.20
CA VAL A 130 16.84 4.18 10.39
C VAL A 130 16.35 5.58 10.08
N SER A 131 15.04 5.77 10.22
CA SER A 131 14.38 7.08 10.05
C SER A 131 13.78 7.54 11.37
N PHE A 132 13.68 8.85 11.54
CA PHE A 132 13.27 9.48 12.80
C PHE A 132 12.14 10.47 12.57
N ILE A 133 11.24 10.56 13.54
CA ILE A 133 10.30 11.65 13.71
C ILE A 133 10.53 12.23 15.11
N GLY A 134 11.14 13.41 15.16
CA GLY A 134 11.35 14.16 16.40
C GLY A 134 10.12 14.98 16.74
N ILE A 135 9.76 15.10 18.02
CA ILE A 135 8.68 15.99 18.46
C ILE A 135 9.30 17.28 19.01
N GLY A 136 8.97 18.41 18.39
CA GLY A 136 9.34 19.75 18.86
C GLY A 136 10.74 20.24 18.48
N ALA A 137 11.79 19.41 18.52
CA ALA A 137 13.14 19.84 18.17
C ALA A 137 13.94 18.80 17.38
N GLU A 138 14.91 19.30 16.60
CA GLU A 138 15.89 18.49 15.88
C GLU A 138 17.10 18.18 16.77
N MET A 139 17.46 16.90 16.86
CA MET A 139 18.66 16.44 17.55
C MET A 139 19.77 16.08 16.54
N HIS A 140 20.94 16.70 16.71
CA HIS A 140 22.10 16.45 15.84
C HIS A 140 22.49 14.96 15.78
N LEU A 141 22.42 14.26 16.91
CA LEU A 141 22.72 12.83 16.99
C LEU A 141 21.78 11.99 16.11
N LEU A 142 20.46 12.24 16.17
CA LEU A 142 19.46 11.52 15.39
C LEU A 142 19.63 11.80 13.89
N ARG A 143 19.87 13.07 13.54
CA ARG A 143 20.16 13.47 12.15
C ARG A 143 21.35 12.70 11.58
N ARG A 144 22.45 12.64 12.35
CA ARG A 144 23.67 11.92 11.94
C ARG A 144 23.46 10.41 11.77
N ILE A 145 22.58 9.80 12.57
CA ILE A 145 22.21 8.38 12.41
C ILE A 145 21.34 8.18 11.17
N ALA A 146 20.36 9.06 10.94
CA ALA A 146 19.49 9.03 9.78
C ALA A 146 20.28 9.14 8.48
N ASP A 147 21.09 10.20 8.35
CA ASP A 147 21.95 10.43 7.17
C ASP A 147 23.00 9.32 7.02
N GLY A 148 23.45 8.73 8.13
CA GLY A 148 24.36 7.60 8.09
C GLY A 148 23.72 6.30 7.60
N THR A 149 22.42 6.10 7.76
CA THR A 149 21.75 4.83 7.41
C THR A 149 20.83 4.97 6.19
N ASP A 150 21.03 6.01 5.38
CA ASP A 150 20.17 6.36 4.24
C ASP A 150 18.68 6.51 4.62
N GLY A 151 18.44 6.92 5.87
CA GLY A 151 17.11 7.22 6.40
C GLY A 151 16.76 8.70 6.29
N THR A 152 15.59 9.06 6.82
CA THR A 152 15.11 10.45 6.84
C THR A 152 14.85 10.90 8.28
N TYR A 153 15.03 12.20 8.54
CA TYR A 153 14.66 12.80 9.81
C TYR A 153 13.71 13.97 9.59
N HIS A 154 12.56 13.92 10.26
CA HIS A 154 11.55 14.96 10.25
C HIS A 154 11.25 15.41 11.68
N VAL A 155 10.82 16.66 11.84
CA VAL A 155 10.37 17.22 13.12
C VAL A 155 8.88 17.53 13.03
N ALA A 156 8.09 16.89 13.88
CA ALA A 156 6.68 17.14 14.04
C ALA A 156 6.45 18.38 14.92
N VAL A 157 5.59 19.27 14.43
CA VAL A 157 5.19 20.51 15.12
C VAL A 157 3.94 20.25 15.97
N ASP A 158 2.97 19.57 15.38
CA ASP A 158 1.71 19.15 16.02
C ASP A 158 1.40 17.68 15.69
N ALA A 159 0.34 17.15 16.30
CA ALA A 159 -0.07 15.76 16.13
C ALA A 159 -0.56 15.45 14.70
N GLU A 160 -1.16 16.42 14.01
CA GLU A 160 -1.67 16.26 12.64
C GLU A 160 -0.53 16.20 11.62
N HIS A 161 0.46 17.07 11.78
CA HIS A 161 1.71 17.04 11.04
C HIS A 161 2.46 15.73 11.30
N MET A 162 2.49 15.24 12.55
CA MET A 162 3.03 13.91 12.84
C MET A 162 2.30 12.81 12.07
N LYS A 163 0.96 12.86 12.01
CA LYS A 163 0.15 11.91 11.21
C LYS A 163 0.57 11.93 9.75
N ARG A 164 0.68 13.12 9.13
CA ARG A 164 1.12 13.29 7.73
C ARG A 164 2.54 12.75 7.50
N LEU A 165 3.46 12.99 8.43
CA LEU A 165 4.83 12.46 8.36
C LEU A 165 4.85 10.94 8.47
N MET A 166 4.03 10.35 9.35
CA MET A 166 3.89 8.89 9.46
C MET A 166 3.29 8.28 8.19
N THR A 167 2.33 8.94 7.55
CA THR A 167 1.76 8.49 6.27
C THR A 167 2.82 8.37 5.18
N ALA A 168 3.86 9.21 5.18
CA ALA A 168 4.95 9.07 4.20
C ALA A 168 5.70 7.73 4.33
N PHE A 169 5.74 7.15 5.54
CA PHE A 169 6.35 5.85 5.79
C PHE A 169 5.45 4.65 5.48
N THR A 170 4.20 4.85 5.05
CA THR A 170 3.36 3.75 4.53
C THR A 170 3.75 3.38 3.10
N PHE A 171 4.41 4.29 2.38
CA PHE A 171 4.94 3.99 1.05
C PHE A 171 6.30 3.31 1.20
N PRO A 172 6.53 2.16 0.52
CA PRO A 172 7.81 1.48 0.60
C PRO A 172 8.92 2.40 0.10
N SER A 173 9.95 2.55 0.92
CA SER A 173 11.14 3.31 0.57
C SER A 173 11.76 2.74 -0.71
N PRO A 174 12.17 3.56 -1.70
CA PRO A 174 12.89 3.05 -2.86
C PRO A 174 14.15 2.33 -2.38
N THR A 175 14.24 1.04 -2.70
CA THR A 175 15.39 0.23 -2.28
C THR A 175 16.63 0.77 -2.98
N VAL A 176 17.62 1.23 -2.21
CA VAL A 176 18.94 1.54 -2.76
C VAL A 176 19.47 0.24 -3.34
N ALA A 177 19.71 0.22 -4.65
CA ALA A 177 20.12 -0.96 -5.40
C ALA A 177 21.50 -1.47 -4.95
N THR A 178 21.54 -2.21 -3.85
CA THR A 178 22.72 -2.93 -3.38
C THR A 178 22.98 -4.14 -4.28
N ALA A 179 24.21 -4.64 -4.30
CA ALA A 179 24.56 -5.81 -5.13
C ALA A 179 23.69 -7.05 -4.84
N ALA A 180 23.13 -7.17 -3.63
CA ALA A 180 22.21 -8.23 -3.24
C ALA A 180 20.79 -8.05 -3.81
N SER A 181 20.28 -6.82 -3.95
CA SER A 181 18.96 -6.57 -4.53
C SER A 181 18.94 -6.67 -6.07
N ARG A 182 20.10 -6.74 -6.73
CA ARG A 182 20.22 -6.99 -8.17
C ARG A 182 19.86 -8.42 -8.56
N PHE A 183 19.98 -9.36 -7.63
CA PHE A 183 19.49 -10.72 -7.82
C PHE A 183 18.09 -10.78 -7.23
N ALA A 184 17.07 -10.52 -8.07
CA ALA A 184 15.69 -10.75 -7.69
C ALA A 184 15.52 -12.23 -7.33
N THR A 185 15.62 -12.55 -6.05
CA THR A 185 15.37 -13.90 -5.55
C THR A 185 13.89 -14.18 -5.69
N LEU A 186 13.57 -15.16 -6.54
CA LEU A 186 12.21 -15.67 -6.66
C LEU A 186 11.79 -16.26 -5.30
N VAL A 187 10.75 -15.70 -4.69
CA VAL A 187 10.18 -16.22 -3.45
C VAL A 187 8.95 -17.04 -3.78
N GLU A 188 8.94 -18.31 -3.37
CA GLU A 188 7.76 -19.16 -3.50
C GLU A 188 6.65 -18.68 -2.55
N MET A 189 5.46 -18.44 -3.10
CA MET A 189 4.29 -18.01 -2.34
C MET A 189 3.14 -19.01 -2.51
N GLY A 190 2.39 -19.25 -1.45
CA GLY A 190 1.20 -20.09 -1.46
C GLY A 190 -0.07 -19.25 -1.55
N PHE A 191 -0.96 -19.61 -2.49
CA PHE A 191 -2.31 -19.05 -2.62
C PHE A 191 -3.34 -20.05 -2.09
N PRO A 192 -3.69 -20.00 -0.80
CA PRO A 192 -4.60 -20.96 -0.22
C PRO A 192 -6.06 -20.66 -0.60
N GLN A 193 -6.86 -21.71 -0.72
CA GLN A 193 -8.31 -21.58 -0.92
C GLN A 193 -9.02 -21.49 0.43
N ARG A 194 -10.02 -20.61 0.52
CA ARG A 194 -10.90 -20.51 1.68
C ARG A 194 -11.84 -21.71 1.72
N ARG A 195 -11.92 -22.39 2.87
CA ARG A 195 -12.90 -23.45 3.15
C ARG A 195 -13.74 -23.08 4.36
N SER A 196 -15.02 -23.38 4.28
CA SER A 196 -16.02 -23.21 5.35
C SER A 196 -16.81 -24.50 5.55
N GLY A 197 -17.39 -24.68 6.73
CA GLY A 197 -18.40 -25.70 7.02
C GLY A 197 -17.97 -26.77 8.02
N ALA A 198 -16.80 -27.38 7.83
CA ALA A 198 -16.30 -28.41 8.76
C ALA A 198 -15.50 -27.80 9.92
N LEU A 199 -15.82 -28.20 11.15
CA LEU A 199 -15.02 -27.87 12.32
C LEU A 199 -13.66 -28.55 12.19
N SER A 200 -12.59 -27.76 12.17
CA SER A 200 -11.23 -28.29 12.10
C SER A 200 -10.23 -27.41 12.82
N LEU A 201 -9.17 -28.05 13.29
CA LEU A 201 -8.11 -27.41 14.08
C LEU A 201 -7.33 -26.42 13.22
N CYS A 202 -7.27 -25.17 13.67
CA CYS A 202 -6.34 -24.18 13.11
C CYS A 202 -4.94 -24.43 13.66
N THR A 203 -3.94 -24.59 12.79
CA THR A 203 -2.56 -24.83 13.21
C THR A 203 -1.91 -23.58 13.84
N CYS A 204 -2.41 -22.38 13.55
CA CYS A 204 -1.85 -21.13 14.07
C CYS A 204 -2.10 -20.95 15.58
N HIS A 205 -3.32 -21.26 16.05
CA HIS A 205 -3.74 -21.01 17.44
C HIS A 205 -4.14 -22.29 18.18
N GLN A 206 -4.04 -23.45 17.53
CA GLN A 206 -4.50 -24.74 18.06
C GLN A 206 -5.97 -24.70 18.53
N ALA A 207 -6.77 -23.86 17.88
CA ALA A 207 -8.19 -23.65 18.18
C ALA A 207 -9.06 -24.22 17.06
N PHE A 208 -10.18 -24.83 17.43
CA PHE A 208 -11.16 -25.31 16.46
C PHE A 208 -11.90 -24.12 15.84
N THR A 209 -11.90 -24.08 14.51
CA THR A 209 -12.57 -23.04 13.73
C THR A 209 -13.39 -23.71 12.64
N THR A 210 -14.46 -23.08 12.17
CA THR A 210 -15.29 -23.60 11.06
C THR A 210 -14.86 -23.05 9.70
N VAL A 211 -14.11 -21.96 9.68
CA VAL A 211 -13.60 -21.28 8.50
C VAL A 211 -12.08 -21.21 8.56
N GLY A 212 -11.42 -21.36 7.42
CA GLY A 212 -9.98 -21.10 7.31
C GLY A 212 -9.44 -21.33 5.91
N TYR A 213 -8.14 -21.18 5.77
CA TYR A 213 -7.39 -21.25 4.52
C TYR A 213 -6.50 -22.49 4.53
N LEU A 214 -6.58 -23.31 3.48
CA LEU A 214 -5.78 -24.52 3.36
C LEU A 214 -4.47 -24.25 2.61
N CYS A 215 -3.34 -24.54 3.25
CA CYS A 215 -2.03 -24.44 2.62
C CYS A 215 -1.97 -25.32 1.36
N PRO A 216 -1.53 -24.81 0.21
CA PRO A 216 -1.50 -25.60 -1.03
C PRO A 216 -0.51 -26.78 -0.95
N ARG A 217 0.56 -26.64 -0.17
CA ARG A 217 1.66 -27.63 -0.03
C ARG A 217 1.33 -28.74 0.97
N CYS A 218 1.08 -28.40 2.23
CA CYS A 218 0.88 -29.39 3.31
C CYS A 218 -0.58 -29.59 3.73
N LYS A 219 -1.53 -28.85 3.13
CA LYS A 219 -2.96 -28.87 3.47
C LYS A 219 -3.31 -28.50 4.92
N SER A 220 -2.37 -27.94 5.69
CA SER A 220 -2.66 -27.41 7.02
C SER A 220 -3.62 -26.22 6.94
N LYS A 221 -4.46 -26.07 7.97
CA LYS A 221 -5.43 -24.96 8.04
C LYS A 221 -4.87 -23.78 8.83
N SER A 222 -4.94 -22.61 8.23
CA SER A 222 -4.64 -21.32 8.86
C SER A 222 -5.91 -20.49 8.98
N CYS A 223 -6.11 -19.75 10.07
CA CYS A 223 -7.34 -18.99 10.29
C CYS A 223 -7.38 -17.67 9.51
N ASP A 224 -6.22 -17.09 9.21
CA ASP A 224 -6.13 -15.75 8.63
C ASP A 224 -5.00 -15.65 7.59
N LEU A 225 -5.06 -14.62 6.76
CA LEU A 225 -4.04 -14.27 5.77
C LEU A 225 -3.74 -12.77 5.86
N PRO A 226 -2.51 -12.34 5.57
CA PRO A 226 -1.35 -13.16 5.20
C PRO A 226 -0.66 -13.77 6.43
N THR A 227 -0.13 -14.98 6.28
CA THR A 227 0.54 -15.68 7.38
C THR A 227 1.57 -16.68 6.86
N THR A 228 2.52 -17.11 7.68
CA THR A 228 3.44 -18.21 7.35
C THR A 228 2.86 -19.54 7.81
N CYS A 229 2.88 -20.55 6.93
CA CYS A 229 2.39 -21.88 7.28
C CYS A 229 3.28 -22.53 8.34
N GLN A 230 2.72 -22.86 9.51
CA GLN A 230 3.46 -23.42 10.65
C GLN A 230 4.00 -24.85 10.43
N VAL A 231 3.63 -25.51 9.32
CA VAL A 231 4.07 -26.89 9.01
C VAL A 231 5.17 -26.90 7.95
N CYS A 232 5.06 -26.08 6.90
CA CYS A 232 5.99 -26.10 5.77
C CYS A 232 6.70 -24.77 5.51
N ASN A 233 6.49 -23.77 6.38
CA ASN A 233 7.05 -22.41 6.30
C ASN A 233 6.78 -21.64 5.00
N LEU A 234 5.87 -22.14 4.15
CA LEU A 234 5.46 -21.43 2.94
C LEU A 234 4.65 -20.18 3.34
N PRO A 235 5.02 -18.97 2.87
CA PRO A 235 4.20 -17.77 3.06
C PRO A 235 2.88 -17.92 2.32
N LEU A 236 1.78 -17.70 3.03
CA LEU A 236 0.42 -17.79 2.51
C LEU A 236 -0.14 -16.39 2.31
N VAL A 237 -0.48 -16.06 1.07
CA VAL A 237 -0.99 -14.75 0.67
C VAL A 237 -2.22 -14.92 -0.22
N SER A 238 -3.11 -13.93 -0.23
CA SER A 238 -4.22 -13.87 -1.18
C SER A 238 -3.81 -13.02 -2.40
N SER A 239 -4.40 -13.29 -3.57
CA SER A 239 -4.16 -12.47 -4.77
C SER A 239 -4.48 -10.98 -4.54
N PRO A 240 -5.57 -10.62 -3.82
CA PRO A 240 -5.84 -9.23 -3.45
C PRO A 240 -4.72 -8.57 -2.63
N HIS A 241 -4.03 -9.31 -1.77
CA HIS A 241 -2.93 -8.75 -0.96
C HIS A 241 -1.75 -8.32 -1.84
N LEU A 242 -1.39 -9.14 -2.82
CA LEU A 242 -0.37 -8.76 -3.78
C LEU A 242 -0.83 -7.57 -4.63
N ALA A 243 -2.08 -7.62 -5.14
CA ALA A 243 -2.64 -6.57 -5.97
C ALA A 243 -2.60 -5.19 -5.30
N ARG A 244 -2.83 -5.09 -3.99
CA ARG A 244 -2.70 -3.80 -3.27
C ARG A 244 -1.29 -3.23 -3.34
N SER A 245 -0.27 -4.06 -3.20
CA SER A 245 1.13 -3.62 -3.30
C SER A 245 1.57 -3.28 -4.74
N TYR A 246 0.81 -3.67 -5.78
CA TYR A 246 1.14 -3.29 -7.17
C TYR A 246 1.05 -1.78 -7.43
N HIS A 247 0.25 -1.04 -6.66
CA HIS A 247 0.12 0.42 -6.83
C HIS A 247 1.45 1.16 -6.59
N HIS A 248 2.34 0.59 -5.78
CA HIS A 248 3.67 1.16 -5.56
C HIS A 248 4.65 0.87 -6.70
N LEU A 249 4.43 -0.21 -7.46
CA LEU A 249 5.28 -0.57 -8.60
C LEU A 249 4.97 0.27 -9.85
N PHE A 250 3.70 0.68 -10.00
CA PHE A 250 3.23 1.46 -11.14
C PHE A 250 2.45 2.69 -10.66
N PRO A 251 3.14 3.75 -10.20
CA PRO A 251 2.49 4.94 -9.69
C PRO A 251 1.70 5.65 -10.81
N VAL A 252 0.53 6.20 -10.44
CA VAL A 252 -0.33 6.95 -11.37
C VAL A 252 0.33 8.31 -11.68
N PRO A 253 0.36 8.76 -12.95
CA PRO A 253 0.87 10.08 -13.29
C PRO A 253 0.01 11.19 -12.66
N LYS A 254 0.67 12.23 -12.15
CA LYS A 254 -0.01 13.41 -11.61
C LYS A 254 -0.74 14.19 -12.70
N PHE A 255 -1.89 14.77 -12.38
CA PHE A 255 -2.58 15.67 -13.29
C PHE A 255 -1.80 16.96 -13.52
N THR A 256 -1.81 17.46 -14.76
CA THR A 256 -1.26 18.77 -15.10
C THR A 256 -2.22 19.86 -14.61
N GLN A 257 -1.78 20.66 -13.64
CA GLN A 257 -2.54 21.81 -13.17
C GLN A 257 -2.61 22.87 -14.27
N HIS A 258 -3.82 23.34 -14.57
CA HIS A 258 -4.05 24.50 -15.42
C HIS A 258 -4.59 25.64 -14.57
N LEU A 259 -3.89 26.78 -14.56
CA LEU A 259 -4.40 27.99 -13.94
C LEU A 259 -5.54 28.53 -14.82
N LEU A 260 -6.74 28.61 -14.24
CA LEU A 260 -7.83 29.36 -14.85
C LEU A 260 -7.43 30.83 -14.81
N ARG A 261 -7.32 31.46 -15.98
CA ARG A 261 -6.94 32.87 -16.08
C ARG A 261 -8.04 33.71 -15.42
N SER A 262 -7.73 34.31 -14.28
CA SER A 262 -8.65 35.17 -13.54
C SER A 262 -8.92 36.43 -14.36
N GLY A 263 -10.15 36.57 -14.84
CA GLY A 263 -10.60 37.67 -15.70
C GLY A 263 -12.09 37.66 -16.03
N VAL A 264 -12.90 36.90 -15.29
CA VAL A 264 -14.36 37.01 -15.36
C VAL A 264 -14.86 36.97 -13.93
N THR A 265 -15.12 38.16 -13.36
CA THR A 265 -16.00 38.32 -12.21
C THR A 265 -17.25 37.50 -12.46
N GLY A 266 -17.60 36.63 -11.51
CA GLY A 266 -18.77 35.78 -11.58
C GLY A 266 -20.06 36.60 -11.67
N GLU A 267 -20.49 36.87 -12.89
CA GLU A 267 -21.89 36.75 -13.26
C GLU A 267 -21.98 35.61 -14.28
N LYS A 268 -22.73 34.58 -13.90
CA LYS A 268 -23.24 33.47 -14.72
C LYS A 268 -22.64 33.38 -16.13
N GLY A 269 -21.55 32.61 -16.28
CA GLY A 269 -21.03 32.26 -17.60
C GLY A 269 -19.54 32.52 -17.80
N ALA A 270 -18.70 32.18 -16.82
CA ALA A 270 -17.28 32.04 -17.09
C ALA A 270 -17.08 30.88 -18.08
N LYS A 271 -16.89 31.20 -19.36
CA LYS A 271 -16.54 30.24 -20.41
C LYS A 271 -15.16 29.64 -20.07
N VAL A 272 -15.16 28.51 -19.38
CA VAL A 272 -13.98 27.65 -19.27
C VAL A 272 -13.58 27.29 -20.70
N SER A 273 -12.31 27.47 -21.03
CA SER A 273 -11.78 27.10 -22.35
C SER A 273 -12.18 25.64 -22.69
N PRO A 274 -12.66 25.34 -23.91
CA PRO A 274 -13.17 24.01 -24.26
C PRO A 274 -12.12 22.88 -24.15
N SER A 275 -10.84 23.23 -23.99
CA SER A 275 -9.74 22.30 -23.72
C SER A 275 -9.70 21.72 -22.29
N LEU A 276 -10.41 22.33 -21.32
CA LEU A 276 -10.45 21.86 -19.93
C LEU A 276 -11.62 20.90 -19.64
N VAL A 277 -12.68 20.95 -20.46
CA VAL A 277 -13.92 20.18 -20.27
C VAL A 277 -13.76 18.69 -20.63
N GLN A 278 -12.65 18.31 -21.27
CA GLN A 278 -12.42 16.96 -21.80
C GLN A 278 -11.29 16.17 -21.14
N LYS A 279 -10.84 16.56 -19.94
CA LYS A 279 -9.86 15.74 -19.24
C LYS A 279 -10.57 14.67 -18.43
N LYS A 280 -10.44 13.42 -18.88
CA LYS A 280 -10.83 12.23 -18.13
C LYS A 280 -9.74 11.86 -17.13
N CYS A 281 -10.12 11.33 -15.97
CA CYS A 281 -9.17 10.74 -15.04
C CYS A 281 -8.44 9.59 -15.72
N PHE A 282 -7.10 9.54 -15.61
CA PHE A 282 -6.29 8.50 -16.26
C PHE A 282 -6.62 7.08 -15.75
N GLY A 283 -7.06 6.96 -14.49
CA GLY A 283 -7.42 5.67 -13.88
C GLY A 283 -8.84 5.22 -14.20
N CYS A 284 -9.85 6.05 -13.92
CA CYS A 284 -11.26 5.66 -14.04
C CYS A 284 -11.95 6.15 -15.33
N MET A 285 -11.25 6.91 -16.18
CA MET A 285 -11.77 7.48 -17.43
C MET A 285 -13.03 8.35 -17.26
N LEU A 286 -13.38 8.73 -16.03
CA LEU A 286 -14.47 9.65 -15.73
C LEU A 286 -14.05 11.09 -16.04
N PRO A 287 -14.94 11.94 -16.58
CA PRO A 287 -14.65 13.35 -16.79
C PRO A 287 -14.32 14.03 -15.46
N LEU A 288 -13.25 14.81 -15.43
CA LEU A 288 -12.92 15.67 -14.30
C LEU A 288 -13.87 16.87 -14.33
N GLY A 289 -15.01 16.72 -13.66
CA GLY A 289 -15.93 17.83 -13.39
C GLY A 289 -15.33 18.75 -12.33
N LEU A 290 -15.40 20.06 -12.56
CA LEU A 290 -15.29 21.04 -11.47
C LEU A 290 -16.64 21.04 -10.75
N ASP A 291 -16.89 20.04 -9.92
CA ASP A 291 -17.96 20.17 -8.94
C ASP A 291 -17.53 21.30 -8.00
N GLY A 292 -18.40 22.29 -7.83
CA GLY A 292 -18.09 23.59 -7.21
C GLY A 292 -17.76 23.55 -5.72
N ASP A 293 -17.56 22.37 -5.14
CA ASP A 293 -17.14 22.18 -3.76
C ASP A 293 -15.77 21.51 -3.73
N GLY A 294 -14.80 22.21 -3.13
CA GLY A 294 -13.42 21.76 -3.00
C GLY A 294 -13.26 20.56 -2.07
N ALA A 295 -13.65 19.38 -2.55
CA ALA A 295 -13.41 18.10 -1.89
C ALA A 295 -12.79 17.12 -2.89
N ALA A 296 -11.48 17.24 -3.09
CA ALA A 296 -10.71 16.22 -3.80
C ALA A 296 -9.53 15.66 -2.98
N ASP A 297 -9.34 16.12 -1.74
CA ASP A 297 -8.35 15.60 -0.82
C ASP A 297 -8.95 15.62 0.60
N ASP A 298 -9.88 14.70 0.89
CA ASP A 298 -10.07 14.03 2.21
C ASP A 298 -11.45 13.33 2.25
N GLU A 299 -11.44 12.08 2.74
CA GLU A 299 -12.60 11.22 3.09
C GLU A 299 -13.59 10.80 1.97
N LEU A 300 -13.38 9.58 1.45
CA LEU A 300 -14.48 8.78 0.87
C LEU A 300 -14.89 7.72 1.90
N ASP A 301 -15.87 8.08 2.73
CA ASP A 301 -16.66 7.14 3.52
C ASP A 301 -17.50 6.27 2.59
N ILE A 302 -17.27 4.95 2.64
CA ILE A 302 -18.08 3.96 1.93
C ILE A 302 -19.18 3.49 2.88
N GLU A 303 -20.32 4.17 2.90
CA GLU A 303 -21.56 3.55 3.37
C GLU A 303 -22.18 2.74 2.23
N ALA A 304 -22.26 1.43 2.46
CA ALA A 304 -22.92 0.49 1.58
C ALA A 304 -24.43 0.78 1.54
N SER A 305 -24.92 1.22 0.39
CA SER A 305 -26.35 1.12 0.05
C SER A 305 -26.51 0.30 -1.22
N GLU A 306 -27.32 -0.74 -1.12
CA GLU A 306 -27.65 -1.70 -2.15
C GLU A 306 -28.32 -1.01 -3.34
N VAL A 307 -27.69 -1.03 -4.51
CA VAL A 307 -28.29 -0.52 -5.75
C VAL A 307 -29.17 -1.61 -6.35
N GLN A 308 -30.48 -1.50 -6.15
CA GLN A 308 -31.49 -2.21 -6.92
C GLN A 308 -31.44 -1.74 -8.38
N VAL A 309 -31.30 -2.70 -9.30
CA VAL A 309 -31.36 -2.46 -10.74
C VAL A 309 -32.83 -2.34 -11.15
N HIS A 310 -33.30 -1.12 -11.39
CA HIS A 310 -34.55 -0.91 -12.14
C HIS A 310 -34.24 -0.81 -13.64
N SER A 311 -34.91 -1.66 -14.42
CA SER A 311 -34.91 -1.66 -15.87
C SER A 311 -35.80 -0.53 -16.41
N GLU A 312 -35.21 0.48 -17.03
CA GLU A 312 -35.96 1.44 -17.85
C GLU A 312 -35.85 1.04 -19.33
N GLN A 313 -37.00 0.69 -19.91
CA GLN A 313 -37.21 0.60 -21.35
C GLN A 313 -37.20 2.03 -21.92
N GLN A 314 -36.26 2.35 -22.81
CA GLN A 314 -36.32 3.58 -23.60
C GLN A 314 -36.87 3.28 -24.99
N GLU A 315 -38.08 3.77 -25.22
CA GLU A 315 -38.69 3.95 -26.54
C GLU A 315 -37.88 4.93 -27.40
N GLY A 316 -37.85 4.65 -28.70
CA GLY A 316 -36.93 5.27 -29.65
C GLY A 316 -37.16 6.75 -29.94
N LYS A 317 -36.06 7.44 -30.23
CA LYS A 317 -36.01 8.62 -31.10
C LYS A 317 -34.83 8.51 -32.05
N ALA A 318 -35.15 8.55 -33.34
CA ALA A 318 -34.25 8.37 -34.47
C ALA A 318 -33.30 9.55 -34.66
N GLY A 319 -32.07 9.25 -35.12
CA GLY A 319 -31.30 10.14 -36.00
C GLY A 319 -30.20 10.99 -35.36
N THR A 320 -29.16 10.37 -34.80
CA THR A 320 -27.78 10.90 -34.81
C THR A 320 -26.82 9.70 -34.76
N SER A 321 -26.04 9.49 -35.83
CA SER A 321 -25.11 8.35 -35.92
C SER A 321 -24.00 8.50 -34.87
N SER A 322 -23.95 7.58 -33.92
CA SER A 322 -22.84 7.46 -32.97
C SER A 322 -21.52 7.23 -33.74
N PRO A 323 -20.40 7.83 -33.28
CA PRO A 323 -19.11 7.57 -33.91
C PRO A 323 -18.76 6.08 -33.82
N PRO A 324 -18.15 5.49 -34.86
CA PRO A 324 -17.85 4.07 -34.91
C PRO A 324 -16.91 3.68 -33.76
N VAL A 325 -17.18 2.54 -33.13
CA VAL A 325 -16.40 2.04 -31.99
C VAL A 325 -15.09 1.45 -32.50
N GLU A 326 -13.94 1.98 -32.08
CA GLU A 326 -12.64 1.42 -32.47
C GLU A 326 -12.19 0.32 -31.50
N ILE A 327 -11.88 -0.86 -32.04
CA ILE A 327 -11.38 -2.03 -31.33
C ILE A 327 -9.94 -2.31 -31.82
N ALA A 328 -8.98 -1.96 -30.98
CA ALA A 328 -7.55 -2.11 -31.29
C ALA A 328 -6.94 -3.35 -30.62
N PHE A 329 -6.22 -4.16 -31.39
CA PHE A 329 -5.50 -5.34 -30.89
C PHE A 329 -4.00 -5.06 -30.74
N SER A 330 -3.53 -4.98 -29.49
CA SER A 330 -2.11 -4.79 -29.14
C SER A 330 -1.63 -5.86 -28.14
N ALA A 331 -0.50 -6.52 -28.42
CA ALA A 331 0.17 -7.45 -27.50
C ALA A 331 1.64 -7.70 -27.92
N SER A 332 2.36 -8.64 -27.29
CA SER A 332 3.71 -9.14 -27.69
C SER A 332 3.64 -10.57 -28.30
N ALA A 333 4.66 -11.01 -29.05
CA ALA A 333 4.58 -12.13 -30.02
C ALA A 333 4.23 -13.54 -29.45
N GLY A 334 3.88 -13.67 -28.17
CA GLY A 334 3.45 -14.93 -27.53
C GLY A 334 1.96 -15.03 -27.21
N VAL A 335 1.13 -14.03 -27.55
CA VAL A 335 -0.27 -13.92 -27.07
C VAL A 335 -1.30 -14.17 -28.19
N PHE A 336 -0.88 -14.71 -29.34
CA PHE A 336 -1.73 -14.89 -30.53
C PHE A 336 -3.00 -15.72 -30.25
N VAL A 337 -2.85 -16.85 -29.56
CA VAL A 337 -3.96 -17.74 -29.14
C VAL A 337 -4.97 -16.97 -28.28
N TYR A 338 -4.52 -16.22 -27.28
CA TYR A 338 -5.43 -15.45 -26.44
C TYR A 338 -6.19 -14.39 -27.22
N GLN A 339 -5.52 -13.67 -28.14
CA GLN A 339 -6.16 -12.62 -28.95
C GLN A 339 -7.21 -13.18 -29.90
N MET A 340 -6.92 -14.30 -30.56
CA MET A 340 -7.91 -14.96 -31.41
C MET A 340 -9.10 -15.49 -30.58
N GLY A 341 -8.88 -15.88 -29.32
CA GLY A 341 -9.94 -16.36 -28.42
C GLY A 341 -10.88 -15.24 -28.00
N VAL A 342 -10.31 -14.07 -27.71
CA VAL A 342 -11.05 -12.84 -27.47
C VAL A 342 -11.82 -12.41 -28.72
N ALA A 343 -11.20 -12.47 -29.91
CA ALA A 343 -11.88 -12.13 -31.16
C ALA A 343 -13.09 -13.05 -31.45
N ALA A 344 -12.94 -14.37 -31.27
CA ALA A 344 -14.05 -15.31 -31.40
C ALA A 344 -15.18 -15.02 -30.40
N TYR A 345 -14.83 -14.73 -29.14
CA TYR A 345 -15.82 -14.36 -28.13
C TYR A 345 -16.55 -13.07 -28.50
N ILE A 346 -15.84 -12.06 -29.00
CA ILE A 346 -16.45 -10.78 -29.42
C ILE A 346 -17.43 -11.00 -30.59
N GLN A 347 -17.02 -11.78 -31.59
CA GLN A 347 -17.86 -12.12 -32.75
C GLN A 347 -19.12 -12.90 -32.37
N ASP A 348 -19.04 -13.79 -31.38
CA ASP A 348 -20.18 -14.62 -30.95
C ASP A 348 -21.20 -13.85 -30.08
N ASN A 349 -20.78 -12.76 -29.40
CA ASN A 349 -21.57 -12.12 -28.34
C ASN A 349 -22.00 -10.68 -28.63
N PHE A 350 -21.48 -10.04 -29.68
CA PHE A 350 -21.73 -8.62 -29.95
C PHE A 350 -22.01 -8.35 -31.44
N ASP A 351 -22.85 -7.36 -31.72
CA ASP A 351 -23.05 -6.81 -33.07
C ASP A 351 -21.87 -5.87 -33.42
N LEU A 352 -21.15 -6.21 -34.48
CA LEU A 352 -19.92 -5.54 -34.92
C LEU A 352 -20.12 -4.62 -36.12
N SER A 353 -21.37 -4.40 -36.55
CA SER A 353 -21.71 -3.62 -37.75
C SER A 353 -21.29 -2.15 -37.71
N ASN A 354 -21.06 -1.57 -36.52
CA ASN A 354 -20.58 -0.20 -36.33
C ASN A 354 -19.21 -0.13 -35.61
N CYS A 355 -18.33 -1.09 -35.90
CA CYS A 355 -16.99 -1.17 -35.31
C CYS A 355 -15.88 -1.01 -36.35
N HIS A 356 -14.79 -0.33 -35.97
CA HIS A 356 -13.53 -0.29 -36.72
C HIS A 356 -12.46 -1.09 -35.98
N PHE A 357 -11.69 -1.89 -36.72
CA PHE A 357 -10.67 -2.76 -36.15
C PHE A 357 -9.26 -2.31 -36.57
N SER A 358 -8.34 -2.19 -35.62
CA SER A 358 -6.95 -1.81 -35.89
C SER A 358 -5.95 -2.75 -35.18
N GLY A 359 -4.76 -2.94 -35.75
CA GLY A 359 -3.74 -3.84 -35.19
C GLY A 359 -2.34 -3.63 -35.79
N CYS A 360 -1.29 -3.98 -35.02
CA CYS A 360 0.11 -3.79 -35.41
C CYS A 360 0.89 -5.13 -35.45
N SER A 361 1.51 -5.44 -36.61
CA SER A 361 2.45 -6.55 -36.91
C SER A 361 2.13 -7.95 -36.33
N GLY A 362 1.87 -8.95 -37.18
CA GLY A 362 1.54 -10.34 -36.79
C GLY A 362 0.19 -10.53 -36.08
N ARG A 363 -0.42 -9.45 -35.61
CA ARG A 363 -1.70 -9.38 -34.88
C ARG A 363 -2.82 -8.74 -35.67
N SER A 364 -2.55 -8.34 -36.92
CA SER A 364 -3.62 -7.84 -37.80
C SER A 364 -4.63 -8.95 -38.06
N TRP A 365 -4.26 -10.23 -37.99
CA TRP A 365 -5.16 -11.35 -38.28
C TRP A 365 -6.48 -11.32 -37.50
N ALA A 366 -6.45 -11.09 -36.18
CA ALA A 366 -7.69 -11.00 -35.39
C ALA A 366 -8.55 -9.78 -35.81
N ALA A 367 -7.92 -8.61 -36.00
CA ALA A 367 -8.60 -7.40 -36.48
C ALA A 367 -9.14 -7.57 -37.91
N THR A 368 -8.39 -8.22 -38.79
CA THR A 368 -8.73 -8.48 -40.20
C THR A 368 -9.87 -9.47 -40.30
N LEU A 369 -9.86 -10.56 -39.51
CA LEU A 369 -10.94 -11.55 -39.52
C LEU A 369 -12.27 -10.95 -39.03
N LEU A 370 -12.22 -10.11 -37.99
CA LEU A 370 -13.41 -9.38 -37.52
C LEU A 370 -13.89 -8.33 -38.53
N ALA A 371 -12.97 -7.62 -39.19
CA ALA A 371 -13.30 -6.64 -40.22
C ALA A 371 -13.86 -7.27 -41.52
N TRP A 372 -13.50 -8.52 -41.82
CA TRP A 372 -13.99 -9.26 -42.99
C TRP A 372 -15.25 -10.08 -42.70
N GLU A 373 -15.79 -10.01 -41.48
CA GLU A 373 -16.94 -10.80 -41.01
C GLU A 373 -16.74 -12.33 -41.15
N THR A 374 -15.53 -12.78 -41.43
CA THR A 374 -15.16 -14.19 -41.50
C THR A 374 -15.23 -14.81 -40.12
N SER A 375 -15.76 -16.04 -40.02
CA SER A 375 -15.81 -16.79 -38.77
C SER A 375 -14.41 -17.00 -38.20
N VAL A 376 -14.11 -16.35 -37.08
CA VAL A 376 -12.81 -16.43 -36.40
C VAL A 376 -12.56 -17.87 -35.93
N ARG A 377 -13.61 -18.60 -35.54
CA ARG A 377 -13.50 -20.01 -35.13
C ARG A 377 -13.16 -20.94 -36.29
N GLU A 378 -13.65 -20.67 -37.49
CA GLU A 378 -13.36 -21.48 -38.67
C GLU A 378 -11.97 -21.17 -39.24
N ALA A 379 -11.57 -19.89 -39.25
CA ALA A 379 -10.24 -19.47 -39.67
C ALA A 379 -9.13 -19.92 -38.70
N TRP A 380 -9.49 -20.26 -37.46
CA TRP A 380 -8.56 -20.80 -36.46
C TRP A 380 -8.28 -22.28 -36.65
N ARG A 381 -9.28 -23.07 -37.04
CA ARG A 381 -9.14 -24.53 -37.23
C ARG A 381 -8.10 -24.84 -38.30
#